data_AF-A0A533QJX2-F1
#
_entry.id   AF-A0A533QJX2-F1
#
_cell.length_a   1.000
_cell.length_b   1.000
_cell.length_c   1.000
_cell.angle_alpha   90.00
_cell.angle_beta   90.00
_cell.angle_gamma   90.00
#
_symmetry.space_group_name_H-M   'P 1'
#
loop_
_entity.id
_entity.type
_entity.pdbx_description
1 polymer ?
#
loop_
_entity_poly.entity_id
_entity_poly.type
_entity_poly.pdbx_seq_one_letter_code
_entity_poly.pdbx_strand_id
1 'polypeptide(L)'
;MIGGVVKFQLGVKGGVNVYEGKTVNYFLTQMINRQGKMDYIKKDLPFSIALDDFILEKNEPKYQLVSYVKDKDRQKVLEVKPGKRQRVPGSGYKVTIKDYIPDAELKQEPINTSDKPENPAVFVRLFGSEDLAAEGWLLANARNSYDDKKQNLRVEYIWMPSQEELDKAVSSVGSSQAKLSVTISDHTQDYPLELNKVFKIEGTNYSAKMLQYVFNYGDRRPVGEQPMDNPAVQVEINGPEGTETRWVFEKFPDWDKMHPSKYKNLKLTCSGIESTHMAKNTVRFLHSPEGKQVMLYIKDKRIVETIPWELGKKYTISGVGSQIMVSDYFPAFDFKQEVVKKSDEIGVPAIFVEVEGPSGKADDWLFSNNQYATWYTDNNLALVYESTGDSIKHFTSKLRIVDNGQTVAEKTIRVNDPLKYKGYVIYQSSYDPEAGNFSGLQIVKDPGIPVVYSGFGALCFGVIFIFYVKPFLRKKTKKEMEE
;
A
#
# COMPACT_ATOMS: atom_id res chain seq x y z
N MET A 1 -45.73 31.94 -17.58
CA MET A 1 -46.18 30.62 -18.08
C MET A 1 -45.51 30.22 -19.39
N ILE A 2 -45.52 31.05 -20.44
CA ILE A 2 -45.00 30.70 -21.79
C ILE A 2 -43.55 30.19 -21.77
N GLY A 3 -42.61 30.89 -21.10
CA GLY A 3 -41.21 30.45 -21.03
C GLY A 3 -41.00 29.09 -20.34
N GLY A 4 -41.88 28.72 -19.39
CA GLY A 4 -41.85 27.41 -18.74
C GLY A 4 -42.29 26.28 -19.67
N VAL A 5 -43.27 26.54 -20.54
CA VAL A 5 -43.72 25.59 -21.57
C VAL A 5 -42.63 25.39 -22.63
N VAL A 6 -41.98 26.48 -23.07
CA VAL A 6 -40.85 26.44 -24.02
C VAL A 6 -39.67 25.63 -23.45
N LYS A 7 -39.36 25.82 -22.16
CA LYS A 7 -38.36 24.99 -21.47
C LYS A 7 -38.76 23.52 -21.42
N PHE A 8 -40.00 23.22 -21.10
CA PHE A 8 -40.47 21.83 -21.00
C PHE A 8 -40.43 21.10 -22.36
N GLN A 9 -40.72 21.81 -23.46
CA GLN A 9 -40.74 21.22 -24.80
C GLN A 9 -39.38 21.17 -25.48
N LEU A 10 -38.51 22.16 -25.27
CA LEU A 10 -37.27 22.34 -26.03
C LEU A 10 -36.00 22.36 -25.17
N GLY A 11 -36.15 22.38 -23.84
CA GLY A 11 -35.03 22.36 -22.92
C GLY A 11 -34.39 20.98 -22.83
N VAL A 12 -33.07 20.94 -22.71
CA VAL A 12 -32.33 19.71 -22.45
C VAL A 12 -31.36 19.90 -21.30
N LYS A 13 -31.26 18.86 -20.47
CA LYS A 13 -30.31 18.76 -19.36
C LYS A 13 -29.77 17.34 -19.29
N GLY A 14 -28.47 17.20 -19.07
CA GLY A 14 -27.86 15.91 -18.79
C GLY A 14 -26.37 16.07 -18.45
N GLY A 15 -25.66 14.95 -18.37
CA GLY A 15 -24.27 14.92 -17.94
C GLY A 15 -23.37 14.08 -18.83
N VAL A 16 -22.07 14.34 -18.80
CA VAL A 16 -21.03 13.53 -19.46
C VAL A 16 -19.74 13.62 -18.67
N ASN A 17 -19.01 12.50 -18.56
CA ASN A 17 -17.65 12.52 -18.05
C ASN A 17 -16.69 12.61 -19.24
N VAL A 18 -15.78 13.57 -19.18
CA VAL A 18 -14.74 13.75 -20.20
C VAL A 18 -13.41 13.50 -19.54
N TYR A 19 -12.62 12.58 -20.09
CA TYR A 19 -11.28 12.28 -19.61
C TYR A 19 -10.27 13.24 -20.22
N GLU A 20 -9.18 13.51 -19.49
CA GLU A 20 -8.12 14.38 -19.96
C GLU A 20 -7.53 13.90 -21.31
N GLY A 21 -7.31 14.84 -22.23
CA GLY A 21 -6.90 14.55 -23.61
C GLY A 21 -7.97 13.89 -24.47
N LYS A 22 -9.19 13.69 -23.98
CA LYS A 22 -10.32 13.12 -24.74
C LYS A 22 -11.32 14.17 -25.15
N THR A 23 -12.15 13.79 -26.11
CA THR A 23 -13.17 14.62 -26.71
C THR A 23 -14.50 13.86 -26.73
N VAL A 24 -15.59 14.54 -26.41
CA VAL A 24 -16.95 14.00 -26.48
C VAL A 24 -17.85 14.90 -27.32
N ASN A 25 -18.82 14.32 -28.00
CA ASN A 25 -19.81 15.04 -28.80
C ASN A 25 -21.24 14.65 -28.37
N TYR A 26 -21.42 14.27 -27.11
CA TYR A 26 -22.71 13.83 -26.59
C TYR A 26 -22.83 14.10 -25.09
N PHE A 27 -24.05 13.95 -24.58
CA PHE A 27 -24.33 13.88 -23.15
C PHE A 27 -25.45 12.87 -22.88
N LEU A 28 -25.54 12.40 -21.63
CA LEU A 28 -26.56 11.47 -21.18
C LEU A 28 -27.67 12.23 -20.45
N THR A 29 -28.91 12.06 -20.91
CA THR A 29 -30.11 12.57 -20.22
C THR A 29 -30.84 11.42 -19.55
N GLN A 30 -31.45 11.69 -18.40
CA GLN A 30 -32.33 10.74 -17.74
C GLN A 30 -33.69 10.68 -18.43
N MET A 31 -34.25 9.48 -18.57
CA MET A 31 -35.64 9.24 -18.95
C MET A 31 -36.25 8.16 -18.07
N ILE A 32 -37.55 8.26 -17.81
CA ILE A 32 -38.32 7.21 -17.16
C ILE A 32 -38.85 6.30 -18.28
N ASN A 33 -38.47 5.03 -18.24
CA ASN A 33 -38.94 4.06 -19.23
C ASN A 33 -40.42 3.70 -18.99
N ARG A 34 -41.03 2.95 -19.92
CA ARG A 34 -42.46 2.55 -19.82
C ARG A 34 -42.81 1.74 -18.56
N GLN A 35 -41.81 1.23 -17.84
CA GLN A 35 -41.94 0.46 -16.61
C GLN A 35 -41.69 1.30 -15.35
N GLY A 36 -41.52 2.63 -15.48
CA GLY A 36 -41.25 3.52 -14.35
C GLY A 36 -39.80 3.51 -13.85
N LYS A 37 -38.88 2.82 -14.53
CA LYS A 37 -37.47 2.75 -14.15
C LYS A 37 -36.67 3.87 -14.83
N MET A 38 -35.74 4.46 -14.07
CA MET A 38 -34.78 5.45 -14.56
C MET A 38 -33.78 4.80 -15.52
N ASP A 39 -33.63 5.40 -16.69
CA ASP A 39 -32.69 5.00 -17.73
C ASP A 39 -31.93 6.22 -18.27
N TYR A 40 -30.79 5.99 -18.92
CA TYR A 40 -29.95 7.04 -19.50
C TYR A 40 -29.91 6.93 -21.01
N ILE A 41 -30.17 8.05 -21.68
CA ILE A 41 -30.20 8.11 -23.14
C ILE A 41 -29.16 9.10 -23.62
N LYS A 42 -28.36 8.65 -24.58
CA LYS A 42 -27.37 9.47 -25.27
C LYS A 42 -28.07 10.48 -26.18
N LYS A 43 -27.69 11.75 -26.05
CA LYS A 43 -28.06 12.85 -26.93
C LYS A 43 -26.80 13.47 -27.51
N ASP A 44 -26.76 13.58 -28.83
CA ASP A 44 -25.62 14.17 -29.52
C ASP A 44 -25.61 15.69 -29.39
N LEU A 45 -24.40 16.24 -29.40
CA LEU A 45 -24.11 17.66 -29.44
C LEU A 45 -23.75 18.06 -30.88
N PRO A 46 -24.12 19.27 -31.32
CA PRO A 46 -23.74 19.78 -32.64
C PRO A 46 -22.28 20.28 -32.69
N PHE A 47 -21.49 19.99 -31.67
CA PHE A 47 -20.08 20.32 -31.52
C PHE A 47 -19.45 19.29 -30.56
N SER A 48 -18.13 19.30 -30.51
CA SER A 48 -17.36 18.47 -29.59
C SER A 48 -16.80 19.30 -28.43
N ILE A 49 -16.71 18.69 -27.26
CA ILE A 49 -16.09 19.24 -26.06
C ILE A 49 -14.83 18.42 -25.79
N ALA A 50 -13.67 19.06 -25.86
CA ALA A 50 -12.40 18.47 -25.47
C ALA A 50 -12.02 18.93 -24.06
N LEU A 51 -11.52 18.01 -23.24
CA LEU A 51 -10.88 18.32 -21.97
C LEU A 51 -9.38 18.29 -22.19
N ASP A 52 -8.75 19.46 -22.21
CA ASP A 52 -7.30 19.55 -22.43
C ASP A 52 -6.52 19.31 -21.14
N ASP A 53 -7.06 19.78 -20.01
CA ASP A 53 -6.40 19.73 -18.71
C ASP A 53 -7.44 19.75 -17.57
N PHE A 54 -7.17 19.03 -16.50
CA PHE A 54 -7.97 18.98 -15.28
C PHE A 54 -7.09 19.26 -14.06
N ILE A 55 -7.35 20.39 -13.39
CA ILE A 55 -6.55 20.83 -12.26
C ILE A 55 -7.32 20.56 -10.98
N LEU A 56 -6.78 19.70 -10.11
CA LEU A 56 -7.32 19.38 -8.79
C LEU A 56 -6.41 19.94 -7.69
N GLU A 57 -6.87 20.97 -6.98
CA GLU A 57 -6.19 21.48 -5.79
C GLU A 57 -6.77 20.80 -4.54
N LYS A 58 -5.92 20.13 -3.78
CA LYS A 58 -6.24 19.57 -2.46
C LYS A 58 -5.84 20.57 -1.36
N ASN A 59 -6.56 20.57 -0.25
CA ASN A 59 -6.08 21.20 0.97
C ASN A 59 -4.89 20.40 1.52
N GLU A 60 -4.06 21.05 2.32
CA GLU A 60 -3.07 20.34 3.11
C GLU A 60 -3.75 19.24 3.95
N PRO A 61 -3.22 18.02 3.96
CA PRO A 61 -3.80 16.92 4.71
C PRO A 61 -3.80 17.26 6.19
N LYS A 62 -4.93 16.99 6.85
CA LYS A 62 -5.08 17.18 8.30
C LYS A 62 -4.88 15.85 8.99
N TYR A 63 -4.19 15.88 10.12
CA TYR A 63 -3.89 14.68 10.89
C TYR A 63 -4.49 14.76 12.29
N GLN A 64 -4.81 13.60 12.84
CA GLN A 64 -5.34 13.47 14.20
C GLN A 64 -4.61 12.36 14.96
N LEU A 65 -4.50 12.54 16.27
CA LEU A 65 -4.03 11.50 17.19
C LEU A 65 -5.25 10.84 17.84
N VAL A 66 -5.50 9.58 17.54
CA VAL A 66 -6.58 8.79 18.12
C VAL A 66 -6.01 7.93 19.24
N SER A 67 -6.70 7.94 20.39
CA SER A 67 -6.46 7.03 21.49
C SER A 67 -7.58 5.99 21.56
N TYR A 68 -7.23 4.74 21.82
CA TYR A 68 -8.16 3.66 22.12
C TYR A 68 -7.82 3.06 23.48
N VAL A 69 -8.81 2.99 24.37
CA VAL A 69 -8.67 2.38 25.70
C VAL A 69 -9.48 1.09 25.73
N LYS A 70 -8.78 -0.04 25.79
CA LYS A 70 -9.31 -1.39 25.59
C LYS A 70 -10.33 -1.79 26.66
N ASP A 71 -10.03 -1.60 27.94
CA ASP A 71 -10.96 -1.94 29.04
C ASP A 71 -12.25 -1.10 29.06
N LYS A 72 -12.25 0.04 28.37
CA LYS A 72 -13.41 0.92 28.21
C LYS A 72 -14.08 0.77 26.85
N ASP A 73 -13.48 0.02 25.93
CA ASP A 73 -13.82 -0.06 24.52
C ASP A 73 -14.17 1.31 23.91
N ARG A 74 -13.28 2.29 24.13
CA ARG A 74 -13.57 3.69 23.80
C ARG A 74 -12.44 4.36 23.07
N GLN A 75 -12.79 5.09 22.01
CA GLN A 75 -11.88 5.93 21.25
C GLN A 75 -12.07 7.42 21.56
N LYS A 76 -10.97 8.17 21.55
CA LYS A 76 -10.96 9.63 21.68
C LYS A 76 -9.87 10.25 20.82
N VAL A 77 -10.23 11.31 20.09
CA VAL A 77 -9.28 12.19 19.41
C VAL A 77 -8.61 13.09 20.44
N LEU A 78 -7.29 13.18 20.36
CA LEU A 78 -6.40 14.00 21.16
C LEU A 78 -5.89 15.18 20.31
N GLU A 79 -5.56 16.28 20.98
CA GLU A 79 -5.03 17.46 20.30
C GLU A 79 -3.58 17.22 19.85
N VAL A 80 -3.28 17.48 18.58
CA VAL A 80 -1.92 17.35 18.03
C VAL A 80 -1.17 18.67 18.23
N LYS A 81 -0.72 18.93 19.47
CA LYS A 81 0.03 20.13 19.82
C LYS A 81 1.24 19.80 20.72
N PRO A 82 2.48 20.06 20.26
CA PRO A 82 3.69 19.83 21.07
C PRO A 82 3.67 20.57 22.40
N GLY A 83 4.27 19.95 23.43
CA GLY A 83 4.45 20.49 24.78
C GLY A 83 3.22 20.41 25.70
N LYS A 84 2.02 20.13 25.17
CA LYS A 84 0.81 20.05 25.98
C LYS A 84 0.58 18.63 26.52
N ARG A 85 0.66 18.48 27.84
CA ARG A 85 0.22 17.26 28.53
C ARG A 85 -1.31 17.21 28.58
N GLN A 86 -1.90 16.16 28.03
CA GLN A 86 -3.35 15.98 27.96
C GLN A 86 -3.76 14.63 28.55
N ARG A 87 -4.88 14.61 29.28
CA ARG A 87 -5.43 13.38 29.84
C ARG A 87 -6.25 12.67 28.77
N VAL A 88 -6.08 11.35 28.63
CA VAL A 88 -6.95 10.53 27.80
C VAL A 88 -8.31 10.39 28.52
N PRO A 89 -9.41 10.93 27.95
CA PRO A 89 -10.68 11.04 28.68
C PRO A 89 -11.23 9.70 29.18
N GLY A 90 -11.58 9.65 30.48
CA GLY A 90 -12.12 8.43 31.10
C GLY A 90 -11.09 7.38 31.48
N SER A 91 -9.79 7.73 31.49
CA SER A 91 -8.71 6.81 31.83
C SER A 91 -7.66 7.41 32.77
N GLY A 92 -6.68 6.58 33.17
CA GLY A 92 -5.50 6.98 33.93
C GLY A 92 -4.36 7.54 33.08
N TYR A 93 -4.44 7.44 31.75
CA TYR A 93 -3.34 7.82 30.87
C TYR A 93 -3.25 9.31 30.62
N LYS A 94 -2.02 9.78 30.46
CA LYS A 94 -1.70 11.14 29.99
C LYS A 94 -0.73 11.02 28.84
N VAL A 95 -0.99 11.78 27.78
CA VAL A 95 -0.17 11.81 26.56
C VAL A 95 0.41 13.21 26.41
N THR A 96 1.68 13.30 26.06
CA THR A 96 2.36 14.55 25.73
C THR A 96 3.06 14.37 24.41
N ILE A 97 2.77 15.24 23.43
CA ILE A 97 3.56 15.28 22.20
C ILE A 97 4.81 16.10 22.50
N LYS A 98 5.98 15.50 22.36
CA LYS A 98 7.29 16.10 22.65
C LYS A 98 7.89 16.74 21.41
N ASP A 99 7.66 16.16 20.24
CA ASP A 99 8.19 16.63 18.98
C ASP A 99 7.22 16.36 17.81
N TYR A 100 7.40 17.11 16.72
CA TYR A 100 6.63 17.01 15.49
C TYR A 100 7.55 17.24 14.29
N ILE A 101 7.57 16.27 13.38
CA ILE A 101 8.28 16.36 12.10
C ILE A 101 7.25 16.31 10.98
N PRO A 102 7.17 17.32 10.08
CA PRO A 102 6.15 17.40 9.03
C PRO A 102 6.34 16.37 7.91
N ASP A 103 7.57 15.98 7.64
CA ASP A 103 7.93 14.89 6.72
C ASP A 103 9.11 14.12 7.31
N ALA A 104 8.79 12.99 7.92
CA ALA A 104 9.70 12.15 8.67
C ALA A 104 10.11 10.91 7.86
N GLU A 105 11.34 10.48 8.06
CA GLU A 105 11.89 9.25 7.50
C GLU A 105 12.52 8.42 8.62
N LEU A 106 12.19 7.13 8.67
CA LEU A 106 12.91 6.19 9.53
C LEU A 106 14.19 5.76 8.82
N LYS A 107 15.33 6.30 9.25
CA LYS A 107 16.64 5.83 8.80
C LYS A 107 17.06 4.61 9.60
N GLN A 108 17.50 3.60 8.89
CA GLN A 108 18.07 2.38 9.47
C GLN A 108 19.52 2.28 9.04
N GLU A 109 20.43 2.36 10.01
CA GLU A 109 21.87 2.22 9.79
C GLU A 109 22.32 0.86 10.34
N PRO A 110 23.00 0.02 9.55
CA PRO A 110 23.56 -1.23 10.05
C PRO A 110 24.67 -0.95 11.07
N ILE A 111 24.62 -1.60 12.24
CA ILE A 111 25.63 -1.45 13.28
C ILE A 111 26.10 -2.81 13.79
N ASN A 112 27.33 -2.85 14.30
CA ASN A 112 27.83 -3.95 15.11
C ASN A 112 27.72 -3.58 16.60
N THR A 113 26.91 -4.31 17.36
CA THR A 113 26.63 -3.98 18.77
C THR A 113 27.57 -4.66 19.77
N SER A 114 28.30 -5.69 19.34
CA SER A 114 29.14 -6.55 20.19
C SER A 114 30.15 -7.29 19.32
N ASP A 115 31.33 -7.62 19.86
CA ASP A 115 32.31 -8.48 19.18
C ASP A 115 31.97 -9.98 19.30
N LYS A 116 30.93 -10.32 20.07
CA LYS A 116 30.45 -11.70 20.22
C LYS A 116 29.47 -12.05 19.10
N PRO A 117 29.51 -13.29 18.58
CA PRO A 117 28.68 -13.71 17.45
C PRO A 117 27.21 -13.96 17.86
N GLU A 118 26.49 -12.90 18.21
CA GLU A 118 25.09 -12.95 18.68
C GLU A 118 24.09 -12.95 17.51
N ASN A 119 24.38 -12.18 16.47
CA ASN A 119 23.66 -12.18 15.20
C ASN A 119 24.64 -11.93 14.06
N PRO A 120 25.47 -12.92 13.70
CA PRO A 120 26.51 -12.71 12.70
C PRO A 120 25.89 -12.32 11.34
N ALA A 121 26.51 -11.38 10.65
CA ALA A 121 26.13 -10.97 9.31
C ALA A 121 27.35 -10.60 8.47
N VAL A 122 27.23 -10.80 7.16
CA VAL A 122 28.24 -10.43 6.17
C VAL A 122 27.65 -9.48 5.14
N PHE A 123 28.38 -8.42 4.77
CA PHE A 123 28.00 -7.58 3.64
C PHE A 123 28.67 -8.11 2.38
N VAL A 124 27.85 -8.58 1.45
CA VAL A 124 28.32 -9.21 0.22
C VAL A 124 28.16 -8.26 -0.94
N ARG A 125 29.18 -8.17 -1.78
CA ARG A 125 29.18 -7.45 -3.05
C ARG A 125 29.38 -8.43 -4.21
N LEU A 126 28.47 -8.40 -5.18
CA LEU A 126 28.53 -9.16 -6.41
C LEU A 126 28.87 -8.21 -7.57
N PHE A 127 29.85 -8.58 -8.38
CA PHE A 127 30.32 -7.82 -9.52
C PHE A 127 30.07 -8.61 -10.82
N GLY A 128 29.68 -7.91 -11.88
CA GLY A 128 29.59 -8.47 -13.22
C GLY A 128 30.97 -8.59 -13.86
N SER A 129 31.15 -7.98 -15.04
CA SER A 129 32.46 -7.93 -15.71
C SER A 129 33.47 -7.02 -15.00
N GLU A 130 33.03 -5.86 -14.49
CA GLU A 130 33.81 -4.98 -13.60
C GLU A 130 32.91 -4.13 -12.66
N ASP A 131 31.66 -3.87 -13.05
CA ASP A 131 30.71 -3.06 -12.27
C ASP A 131 30.05 -3.83 -11.11
N LEU A 132 29.71 -3.10 -10.05
CA LEU A 132 28.91 -3.61 -8.93
C LEU A 132 27.49 -3.94 -9.44
N ALA A 133 27.13 -5.21 -9.41
CA ALA A 133 25.83 -5.71 -9.86
C ALA A 133 24.80 -5.74 -8.72
N ALA A 134 25.22 -6.10 -7.51
CA ALA A 134 24.38 -6.13 -6.32
C ALA A 134 25.22 -6.07 -5.05
N GLU A 135 24.63 -5.55 -3.97
CA GLU A 135 25.22 -5.64 -2.64
C GLU A 135 24.15 -5.70 -1.55
N GLY A 136 24.50 -6.24 -0.39
CA GLY A 136 23.60 -6.29 0.76
C GLY A 136 24.10 -7.16 1.90
N TRP A 137 23.43 -7.03 3.05
CA TRP A 137 23.67 -7.83 4.24
C TRP A 137 23.00 -9.20 4.15
N LEU A 138 23.75 -10.25 4.46
CA LEU A 138 23.24 -11.60 4.71
C LEU A 138 23.43 -11.94 6.18
N LEU A 139 22.32 -12.20 6.88
CA LEU A 139 22.26 -12.37 8.33
C LEU A 139 22.03 -13.84 8.69
N ALA A 140 22.78 -14.33 9.67
CA ALA A 140 22.67 -15.71 10.15
C ALA A 140 21.28 -16.03 10.73
N ASN A 141 20.71 -15.12 11.54
CA ASN A 141 19.47 -15.40 12.25
C ASN A 141 18.22 -15.17 11.37
N ALA A 142 18.29 -14.26 10.40
CA ALA A 142 17.20 -14.06 9.43
C ALA A 142 17.21 -15.12 8.31
N ARG A 143 18.37 -15.77 8.08
CA ARG A 143 18.59 -16.73 6.98
C ARG A 143 18.14 -16.18 5.62
N ASN A 144 18.42 -14.90 5.38
CA ASN A 144 18.14 -14.28 4.09
C ASN A 144 19.21 -14.67 3.06
N SER A 145 18.81 -14.67 1.80
CA SER A 145 19.65 -14.99 0.64
C SER A 145 19.44 -13.96 -0.46
N TYR A 146 20.39 -13.88 -1.38
CA TYR A 146 20.26 -13.13 -2.61
C TYR A 146 20.09 -14.10 -3.78
N ASP A 147 19.07 -13.87 -4.62
CA ASP A 147 18.77 -14.71 -5.78
C ASP A 147 18.83 -13.87 -7.08
N ASP A 148 19.82 -14.14 -7.93
CA ASP A 148 19.88 -13.63 -9.31
C ASP A 148 19.27 -14.66 -10.27
N LYS A 149 18.04 -14.36 -10.71
CA LYS A 149 17.30 -15.20 -11.66
C LYS A 149 17.95 -15.27 -13.04
N LYS A 150 18.66 -14.22 -13.49
CA LYS A 150 19.29 -14.19 -14.82
C LYS A 150 20.45 -15.18 -14.90
N GLN A 151 21.23 -15.24 -13.82
CA GLN A 151 22.39 -16.12 -13.71
C GLN A 151 22.06 -17.47 -13.05
N ASN A 152 20.82 -17.64 -12.56
CA ASN A 152 20.40 -18.76 -11.73
C ASN A 152 21.41 -19.00 -10.59
N LEU A 153 21.73 -17.90 -9.90
CA LEU A 153 22.73 -17.80 -8.84
C LEU A 153 22.04 -17.45 -7.53
N ARG A 154 22.29 -18.25 -6.50
CA ARG A 154 21.95 -17.95 -5.11
C ARG A 154 23.21 -17.62 -4.32
N VAL A 155 23.15 -16.61 -3.47
CA VAL A 155 24.18 -16.30 -2.49
C VAL A 155 23.56 -16.36 -1.10
N GLU A 156 24.19 -17.09 -0.19
CA GLU A 156 23.69 -17.26 1.17
C GLU A 156 24.82 -17.31 2.19
N TYR A 157 24.48 -16.96 3.43
CA TYR A 157 25.39 -16.98 4.57
C TYR A 157 24.81 -17.88 5.67
N ILE A 158 25.63 -18.78 6.18
CA ILE A 158 25.25 -19.71 7.25
C ILE A 158 26.30 -19.66 8.35
N TRP A 159 25.85 -19.29 9.55
CA TRP A 159 26.64 -19.43 10.76
C TRP A 159 26.57 -20.87 11.28
N MET A 160 27.73 -21.47 11.51
CA MET A 160 27.87 -22.80 12.09
C MET A 160 28.23 -22.67 13.57
N PRO A 161 27.55 -23.39 14.48
CA PRO A 161 27.77 -23.23 15.92
C PRO A 161 29.12 -23.80 16.39
N SER A 162 29.79 -24.64 15.59
CA SER A 162 31.10 -25.20 15.89
C SER A 162 31.93 -25.54 14.65
N GLN A 163 33.24 -25.67 14.83
CA GLN A 163 34.19 -26.10 13.80
C GLN A 163 33.85 -27.47 13.20
N GLU A 164 33.39 -28.41 14.04
CA GLU A 164 33.04 -29.76 13.62
C GLU A 164 31.84 -29.76 12.67
N GLU A 165 30.82 -28.93 12.97
CA GLU A 165 29.66 -28.77 12.09
C GLU A 165 30.01 -28.10 10.77
N LEU A 166 30.91 -27.12 10.79
CA LEU A 166 31.44 -26.52 9.57
C LEU A 166 32.16 -27.55 8.71
N ASP A 167 33.04 -28.38 9.28
CA ASP A 167 33.78 -29.40 8.53
C ASP A 167 32.86 -30.48 7.92
N LYS A 168 31.79 -30.85 8.64
CA LYS A 168 30.72 -31.72 8.10
C LYS A 168 29.98 -31.05 6.93
N ALA A 169 29.67 -29.76 7.04
CA ALA A 169 28.99 -28.99 6.01
C ALA A 169 29.86 -28.69 4.77
N VAL A 170 31.18 -28.73 4.90
CA VAL A 170 32.11 -28.64 3.76
C VAL A 170 32.25 -29.98 3.04
N SER A 171 32.13 -31.09 3.78
CA SER A 171 32.31 -32.45 3.24
C SER A 171 31.04 -33.04 2.62
N SER A 172 29.90 -32.38 2.84
CA SER A 172 28.62 -32.75 2.25
C SER A 172 27.96 -31.49 1.73
N VAL A 173 27.41 -31.53 0.50
CA VAL A 173 26.40 -30.56 0.12
C VAL A 173 25.25 -30.85 1.08
N GLY A 174 25.19 -30.12 2.20
CA GLY A 174 24.05 -30.16 3.08
C GLY A 174 22.84 -29.66 2.29
N SER A 175 22.26 -30.52 1.47
CA SER A 175 20.84 -30.48 1.24
C SER A 175 20.27 -30.93 2.56
N SER A 176 19.81 -29.99 3.38
CA SER A 176 18.75 -30.34 4.31
C SER A 176 17.70 -31.03 3.44
N GLN A 177 17.64 -32.36 3.52
CA GLN A 177 16.61 -33.07 2.80
C GLN A 177 15.32 -32.59 3.44
N ALA A 178 14.44 -31.98 2.65
CA ALA A 178 13.22 -31.40 3.15
C ALA A 178 12.55 -32.40 4.09
N LYS A 179 12.16 -31.93 5.27
CA LYS A 179 11.63 -32.81 6.31
C LYS A 179 10.46 -32.18 7.04
N LEU A 180 9.58 -33.05 7.50
CA LEU A 180 8.53 -32.76 8.46
C LEU A 180 8.99 -33.30 9.82
N SER A 181 9.05 -32.42 10.82
CA SER A 181 9.29 -32.77 12.21
C SER A 181 7.97 -32.78 12.96
N VAL A 182 7.61 -33.92 13.53
CA VAL A 182 6.37 -34.10 14.29
C VAL A 182 6.71 -34.30 15.75
N THR A 183 6.17 -33.46 16.62
CA THR A 183 6.34 -33.53 18.07
C THR A 183 5.01 -33.90 18.73
N ILE A 184 5.02 -34.99 19.51
CA ILE A 184 3.88 -35.43 20.32
C ILE A 184 4.36 -35.63 21.75
N SER A 185 3.77 -34.91 22.71
CA SER A 185 4.12 -35.04 24.14
C SER A 185 5.63 -35.05 24.40
N ASP A 186 6.33 -34.07 23.83
CA ASP A 186 7.78 -33.84 23.93
C ASP A 186 8.70 -34.82 23.17
N HIS A 187 8.15 -35.82 22.48
CA HIS A 187 8.90 -36.68 21.56
C HIS A 187 8.83 -36.15 20.13
N THR A 188 9.98 -35.86 19.53
CA THR A 188 10.08 -35.36 18.14
C THR A 188 10.64 -36.44 17.22
N GLN A 189 9.99 -36.63 16.08
CA GLN A 189 10.44 -37.52 15.01
C GLN A 189 10.45 -36.80 13.66
N ASP A 190 11.49 -37.05 12.88
CA ASP A 190 11.71 -36.43 11.57
C ASP A 190 11.36 -37.40 10.44
N TYR A 191 10.66 -36.89 9.43
CA TYR A 191 10.27 -37.63 8.23
C TYR A 191 10.72 -36.89 6.97
N PRO A 192 11.31 -37.58 5.97
CA PRO A 192 11.66 -36.96 4.70
C PRO A 192 10.41 -36.53 3.93
N LEU A 193 10.49 -35.42 3.19
CA LEU A 193 9.44 -34.91 2.32
C LEU A 193 9.20 -35.88 1.16
N GLU A 194 8.31 -36.83 1.37
CA GLU A 194 7.80 -37.75 0.35
C GLU A 194 6.30 -37.54 0.21
N LEU A 195 5.90 -36.97 -0.93
CA LEU A 195 4.49 -36.70 -1.20
C LEU A 195 3.69 -38.01 -1.29
N ASN A 196 2.52 -37.99 -0.70
CA ASN A 196 1.53 -39.06 -0.65
C ASN A 196 1.94 -40.35 0.07
N LYS A 197 3.14 -40.40 0.67
CA LYS A 197 3.53 -41.49 1.56
C LYS A 197 2.94 -41.30 2.96
N VAL A 198 2.43 -42.37 3.53
CA VAL A 198 1.91 -42.40 4.90
C VAL A 198 3.04 -42.80 5.85
N PHE A 199 3.37 -41.93 6.80
CA PHE A 199 4.32 -42.18 7.86
C PHE A 199 3.57 -42.47 9.16
N LYS A 200 3.78 -43.64 9.75
CA LYS A 200 3.27 -43.95 11.09
C LYS A 200 4.19 -43.30 12.13
N ILE A 201 3.60 -42.63 13.11
CA ILE A 201 4.36 -41.97 14.16
C ILE A 201 4.66 -42.96 15.27
N GLU A 202 5.94 -43.28 15.43
CA GLU A 202 6.38 -44.36 16.31
C GLU A 202 5.93 -44.14 17.76
N GLY A 203 5.45 -45.19 18.40
CA GLY A 203 4.94 -45.12 19.77
C GLY A 203 3.57 -44.46 19.91
N THR A 204 2.88 -44.13 18.81
CA THR A 204 1.57 -43.45 18.86
C THR A 204 0.55 -44.02 17.88
N ASN A 205 -0.72 -43.61 18.02
CA ASN A 205 -1.81 -43.94 17.09
C ASN A 205 -1.94 -42.93 15.93
N TYR A 206 -0.92 -42.09 15.73
CA TYR A 206 -0.95 -41.06 14.70
C TYR A 206 -0.23 -41.52 13.43
N SER A 207 -0.66 -40.95 12.31
CA SER A 207 0.08 -40.99 11.05
C SER A 207 0.03 -39.63 10.37
N ALA A 208 1.08 -39.35 9.60
CA ALA A 208 1.20 -38.13 8.83
C ALA A 208 1.39 -38.46 7.34
N LYS A 209 0.80 -37.65 6.47
CA LYS A 209 0.93 -37.74 5.02
C LYS A 209 1.12 -36.34 4.44
N MET A 210 2.21 -36.12 3.73
CA MET A 210 2.46 -34.85 3.05
C MET A 210 1.77 -34.87 1.68
N LEU A 211 0.89 -33.92 1.41
CA LEU A 211 0.05 -33.93 0.21
C LEU A 211 0.69 -33.14 -0.94
N GLN A 212 1.18 -31.95 -0.62
CA GLN A 212 1.81 -31.01 -1.56
C GLN A 212 2.70 -30.03 -0.79
N TYR A 213 3.54 -29.31 -1.50
CA TYR A 213 4.29 -28.17 -0.97
C TYR A 213 4.25 -27.00 -1.94
N VAL A 214 4.49 -25.80 -1.44
CA VAL A 214 4.55 -24.54 -2.18
C VAL A 214 5.75 -23.73 -1.70
N PHE A 215 6.26 -22.85 -2.57
CA PHE A 215 7.29 -21.89 -2.19
C PHE A 215 6.71 -20.55 -1.76
N ASN A 216 5.50 -20.21 -2.22
CA ASN A 216 4.74 -19.05 -1.78
C ASN A 216 3.27 -19.44 -1.60
N TYR A 217 2.77 -19.30 -0.37
CA TYR A 217 1.39 -19.62 -0.03
C TYR A 217 0.41 -18.59 -0.61
N GLY A 218 -0.55 -19.08 -1.40
CA GLY A 218 -1.55 -18.25 -2.09
C GLY A 218 -1.22 -18.00 -3.56
N ASP A 219 0.02 -18.25 -3.98
CA ASP A 219 0.41 -18.26 -5.39
C ASP A 219 -0.15 -19.50 -6.10
N ARG A 220 -0.81 -19.30 -7.24
CA ARG A 220 -1.47 -20.37 -8.00
C ARG A 220 -0.64 -20.88 -9.18
N ARG A 221 0.54 -20.32 -9.42
CA ARG A 221 1.47 -20.83 -10.43
C ARG A 221 2.01 -22.20 -10.06
N PRO A 222 2.51 -22.99 -11.03
CA PRO A 222 3.26 -24.21 -10.74
C PRO A 222 4.39 -23.95 -9.74
N VAL A 223 4.67 -24.89 -8.83
CA VAL A 223 5.66 -24.71 -7.75
C VAL A 223 7.01 -24.23 -8.27
N GLY A 224 7.48 -24.71 -9.42
CA GLY A 224 8.75 -24.28 -10.03
C GLY A 224 8.77 -22.82 -10.53
N GLU A 225 7.64 -22.14 -10.58
CA GLU A 225 7.51 -20.72 -10.99
C GLU A 225 7.22 -19.78 -9.81
N GLN A 226 6.95 -20.34 -8.63
CA GLN A 226 6.65 -19.56 -7.43
C GLN A 226 7.93 -18.91 -6.88
N PRO A 227 7.86 -17.66 -6.39
CA PRO A 227 8.96 -17.07 -5.65
C PRO A 227 9.18 -17.82 -4.32
N MET A 228 10.40 -17.78 -3.80
CA MET A 228 10.77 -18.36 -2.51
C MET A 228 10.34 -17.43 -1.38
N ASP A 229 9.09 -17.56 -0.93
CA ASP A 229 8.50 -16.66 0.07
C ASP A 229 7.66 -17.45 1.08
N ASN A 230 8.32 -17.79 2.20
CA ASN A 230 7.80 -18.64 3.27
C ASN A 230 7.21 -19.99 2.76
N PRO A 231 8.08 -20.90 2.27
CA PRO A 231 7.65 -22.22 1.81
C PRO A 231 6.82 -22.98 2.84
N ALA A 232 5.90 -23.80 2.36
CA ALA A 232 5.00 -24.55 3.20
C ALA A 232 4.70 -25.94 2.63
N VAL A 233 4.43 -26.89 3.52
CA VAL A 233 3.94 -28.23 3.17
C VAL A 233 2.53 -28.42 3.72
N GLN A 234 1.64 -28.97 2.90
CA GLN A 234 0.33 -29.39 3.35
C GLN A 234 0.43 -30.81 3.92
N VAL A 235 0.05 -30.96 5.19
CA VAL A 235 0.14 -32.21 5.94
C VAL A 235 -1.25 -32.65 6.33
N GLU A 236 -1.58 -33.89 6.02
CA GLU A 236 -2.72 -34.63 6.55
C GLU A 236 -2.25 -35.45 7.76
N ILE A 237 -2.87 -35.23 8.91
CA ILE A 237 -2.66 -35.99 10.13
C ILE A 237 -3.89 -36.84 10.38
N ASN A 238 -3.68 -38.13 10.63
CA ASN A 238 -4.72 -39.04 11.05
C ASN A 238 -4.40 -39.55 12.45
N GLY A 239 -5.35 -39.40 13.38
CA GLY A 239 -5.19 -39.75 14.78
C GLY A 239 -6.51 -40.14 15.44
N PRO A 240 -6.55 -40.30 16.77
CA PRO A 240 -7.70 -40.83 17.50
C PRO A 240 -9.00 -40.01 17.32
N GLU A 241 -8.87 -38.70 17.11
CA GLU A 241 -9.99 -37.76 16.94
C GLU A 241 -10.41 -37.55 15.47
N GLY A 242 -9.88 -38.37 14.55
CA GLY A 242 -10.21 -38.35 13.13
C GLY A 242 -9.05 -37.87 12.24
N THR A 243 -9.37 -37.23 11.13
CA THR A 243 -8.37 -36.69 10.19
C THR A 243 -8.41 -35.15 10.19
N GLU A 244 -7.24 -34.54 10.06
CA GLU A 244 -7.03 -33.10 9.93
C GLU A 244 -6.04 -32.81 8.80
N THR A 245 -6.27 -31.77 8.02
CA THR A 245 -5.31 -31.30 7.01
C THR A 245 -4.94 -29.86 7.32
N ARG A 246 -3.65 -29.53 7.28
CA ARG A 246 -3.16 -28.18 7.55
C ARG A 246 -1.88 -27.84 6.80
N TRP A 247 -1.60 -26.55 6.65
CA TRP A 247 -0.33 -26.06 6.15
C TRP A 247 0.66 -25.88 7.31
N VAL A 248 1.91 -26.26 7.06
CA VAL A 248 3.04 -26.10 7.98
C VAL A 248 4.07 -25.26 7.24
N PHE A 249 4.45 -24.12 7.82
CA PHE A 249 5.32 -23.11 7.20
C PHE A 249 6.75 -23.21 7.72
N GLU A 250 7.73 -22.98 6.85
CA GLU A 250 9.16 -23.11 7.18
C GLU A 250 9.71 -21.89 7.96
N LYS A 251 9.36 -20.65 7.57
CA LYS A 251 9.92 -19.43 8.19
C LYS A 251 9.08 -18.88 9.34
N PHE A 252 7.77 -19.14 9.34
CA PHE A 252 6.84 -18.67 10.38
C PHE A 252 5.92 -19.81 10.87
N PRO A 253 6.46 -20.80 11.61
CA PRO A 253 5.73 -22.02 12.00
C PRO A 253 4.62 -21.79 13.04
N ASP A 254 4.69 -20.74 13.86
CA ASP A 254 3.82 -20.53 15.02
C ASP A 254 2.51 -19.77 14.68
N TRP A 255 1.68 -20.34 13.80
CA TRP A 255 0.33 -19.83 13.52
C TRP A 255 -0.81 -20.63 14.19
N ASP A 256 -0.50 -21.43 15.22
CA ASP A 256 -1.49 -22.27 15.93
C ASP A 256 -2.62 -21.45 16.59
N LYS A 257 -2.39 -20.15 16.89
CA LYS A 257 -3.42 -19.27 17.46
C LYS A 257 -4.54 -18.87 16.48
N MET A 258 -4.29 -18.86 15.17
CA MET A 258 -5.35 -18.58 14.18
C MET A 258 -5.89 -19.86 13.50
N HIS A 259 -5.15 -20.96 13.58
CA HIS A 259 -5.56 -22.28 13.10
C HIS A 259 -5.40 -23.33 14.21
N PRO A 260 -6.29 -23.34 15.21
CA PRO A 260 -6.21 -24.29 16.31
C PRO A 260 -6.30 -25.72 15.79
N SER A 261 -5.26 -26.50 16.09
CA SER A 261 -5.19 -27.95 15.85
C SER A 261 -6.33 -28.67 16.57
N LYS A 262 -6.88 -29.74 15.97
CA LYS A 262 -7.77 -30.66 16.69
C LYS A 262 -7.01 -31.33 17.84
N TYR A 263 -5.72 -31.56 17.68
CA TYR A 263 -4.86 -32.22 18.65
C TYR A 263 -4.05 -31.21 19.47
N LYS A 264 -4.33 -31.13 20.78
CA LYS A 264 -3.69 -30.16 21.68
C LYS A 264 -2.20 -30.39 21.95
N ASN A 265 -1.73 -31.62 21.77
CA ASN A 265 -0.36 -32.04 22.12
C ASN A 265 0.50 -32.34 20.87
N LEU A 266 0.05 -31.90 19.70
CA LEU A 266 0.73 -32.12 18.43
C LEU A 266 1.33 -30.80 17.94
N LYS A 267 2.64 -30.78 17.73
CA LYS A 267 3.33 -29.69 17.04
C LYS A 267 3.94 -30.22 15.75
N LEU A 268 3.76 -29.46 14.66
CA LEU A 268 4.36 -29.74 13.36
C LEU A 268 5.29 -28.60 12.99
N THR A 269 6.49 -28.94 12.55
CA THR A 269 7.41 -27.98 11.93
C THR A 269 7.97 -28.60 10.65
N CYS A 270 8.37 -27.76 9.69
CA CYS A 270 9.00 -28.23 8.47
C CYS A 270 10.28 -27.43 8.21
N SER A 271 11.23 -28.04 7.51
CA SER A 271 12.48 -27.38 7.14
C SER A 271 13.05 -28.00 5.86
N GLY A 272 13.86 -27.23 5.13
CA GLY A 272 14.49 -27.67 3.89
C GLY A 272 13.54 -27.77 2.70
N ILE A 273 12.34 -27.19 2.75
CA ILE A 273 11.49 -27.15 1.55
C ILE A 273 12.15 -26.21 0.53
N GLU A 274 12.68 -25.08 1.00
CA GLU A 274 13.42 -24.14 0.16
C GLU A 274 14.62 -24.81 -0.56
N SER A 275 15.30 -25.75 0.10
CA SER A 275 16.47 -26.45 -0.46
C SER A 275 16.11 -27.54 -1.50
N THR A 276 14.83 -27.91 -1.65
CA THR A 276 14.40 -28.85 -2.71
C THR A 276 14.64 -28.27 -4.11
N HIS A 277 14.45 -26.95 -4.25
CA HIS A 277 14.73 -26.18 -5.45
C HIS A 277 16.01 -25.38 -5.26
N MET A 278 17.14 -26.09 -5.32
CA MET A 278 18.43 -25.43 -5.28
C MET A 278 18.69 -24.75 -6.62
N ALA A 279 19.06 -23.47 -6.58
CA ALA A 279 19.57 -22.76 -7.75
C ALA A 279 20.68 -23.58 -8.43
N LYS A 280 20.81 -23.43 -9.74
CA LYS A 280 21.83 -24.16 -10.51
C LYS A 280 23.23 -23.84 -9.98
N ASN A 281 23.45 -22.58 -9.60
CA ASN A 281 24.66 -22.07 -8.97
C ASN A 281 24.31 -21.55 -7.58
N THR A 282 25.04 -22.00 -6.56
CA THR A 282 24.94 -21.45 -5.20
C THR A 282 26.34 -21.11 -4.69
N VAL A 283 26.52 -19.89 -4.19
CA VAL A 283 27.67 -19.50 -3.38
C VAL A 283 27.22 -19.45 -1.93
N ARG A 284 27.83 -20.27 -1.09
CA ARG A 284 27.48 -20.38 0.33
C ARG A 284 28.69 -19.98 1.17
N PHE A 285 28.55 -18.90 1.93
CA PHE A 285 29.52 -18.49 2.93
C PHE A 285 29.21 -19.22 4.24
N LEU A 286 30.17 -20.01 4.72
CA LEU A 286 30.14 -20.67 6.03
C LEU A 286 31.15 -20.01 6.95
N HIS A 287 30.77 -19.83 8.21
CA HIS A 287 31.61 -19.25 9.25
C HIS A 287 31.29 -19.90 10.60
N SER A 288 32.31 -20.22 11.41
CA SER A 288 32.15 -20.71 12.79
C SER A 288 32.90 -19.81 13.80
N PRO A 289 32.58 -19.90 15.11
CA PRO A 289 33.23 -19.10 16.16
C PRO A 289 34.75 -19.25 16.22
N GLU A 290 35.29 -20.40 15.82
CA GLU A 290 36.73 -20.69 15.86
C GLU A 290 37.52 -20.07 14.67
N GLY A 291 36.86 -19.23 13.85
CA GLY A 291 37.50 -18.38 12.86
C GLY A 291 37.77 -19.03 11.51
N LYS A 292 37.41 -20.31 11.30
CA LYS A 292 37.45 -20.92 9.97
C LYS A 292 36.25 -20.44 9.17
N GLN A 293 36.54 -19.79 8.05
CA GLN A 293 35.54 -19.21 7.17
C GLN A 293 35.78 -19.70 5.74
N VAL A 294 34.76 -20.30 5.14
CA VAL A 294 34.88 -20.96 3.83
C VAL A 294 33.70 -20.60 2.93
N MET A 295 34.02 -20.38 1.67
CA MET A 295 33.07 -20.11 0.61
C MET A 295 32.98 -21.40 -0.21
N LEU A 296 31.78 -21.95 -0.29
CA LEU A 296 31.47 -23.09 -1.14
C LEU A 296 30.85 -22.59 -2.44
N TYR A 297 31.39 -23.03 -3.57
CA TYR A 297 30.68 -22.94 -4.83
C TYR A 297 30.04 -24.29 -5.14
N ILE A 298 28.71 -24.29 -5.20
CA ILE A 298 27.89 -25.47 -5.42
C ILE A 298 27.21 -25.32 -6.78
N LYS A 299 27.45 -26.29 -7.67
CA LYS A 299 26.86 -26.32 -9.01
C LYS A 299 26.12 -27.63 -9.20
N ASP A 300 24.88 -27.56 -9.66
CA ASP A 300 24.05 -28.74 -9.93
C ASP A 300 24.03 -29.73 -8.73
N LYS A 301 23.90 -29.20 -7.50
CA LYS A 301 23.88 -29.98 -6.24
C LYS A 301 25.19 -30.69 -5.89
N ARG A 302 26.34 -30.23 -6.42
CA ARG A 302 27.68 -30.72 -6.09
C ARG A 302 28.60 -29.56 -5.71
N ILE A 303 29.36 -29.72 -4.62
CA ILE A 303 30.43 -28.78 -4.29
C ILE A 303 31.50 -28.91 -5.38
N VAL A 304 31.77 -27.81 -6.07
CA VAL A 304 32.79 -27.72 -7.12
C VAL A 304 34.07 -27.10 -6.55
N GLU A 305 33.93 -26.10 -5.69
CA GLU A 305 35.06 -25.41 -5.06
C GLU A 305 34.77 -25.13 -3.58
N THR A 306 35.81 -25.24 -2.77
CA THR A 306 35.84 -24.83 -1.36
C THR A 306 37.02 -23.89 -1.19
N ILE A 307 36.75 -22.63 -0.87
CA ILE A 307 37.75 -21.58 -0.82
C ILE A 307 37.72 -20.93 0.56
N PRO A 308 38.84 -20.87 1.30
CA PRO A 308 38.93 -19.98 2.45
C PRO A 308 38.74 -18.53 1.98
N TRP A 309 37.73 -17.84 2.49
CA TRP A 309 37.47 -16.46 2.09
C TRP A 309 38.15 -15.48 3.05
N GLU A 310 38.44 -14.28 2.57
CA GLU A 310 39.04 -13.18 3.32
C GLU A 310 38.22 -11.91 3.07
N LEU A 311 38.12 -11.05 4.09
CA LEU A 311 37.44 -9.76 3.97
C LEU A 311 38.13 -8.88 2.93
N GLY A 312 37.33 -8.25 2.08
CA GLY A 312 37.78 -7.36 1.01
C GLY A 312 38.41 -8.05 -0.20
N LYS A 313 38.52 -9.38 -0.21
CA LYS A 313 39.09 -10.14 -1.32
C LYS A 313 38.00 -10.56 -2.31
N LYS A 314 38.25 -10.35 -3.61
CA LYS A 314 37.37 -10.76 -4.70
C LYS A 314 37.67 -12.20 -5.14
N TYR A 315 36.62 -12.97 -5.38
CA TYR A 315 36.67 -14.34 -5.88
C TYR A 315 35.85 -14.46 -7.16
N THR A 316 36.37 -15.16 -8.18
CA THR A 316 35.63 -15.39 -9.42
C THR A 316 34.76 -16.64 -9.27
N ILE A 317 33.50 -16.56 -9.69
CA ILE A 317 32.58 -17.72 -9.69
C ILE A 317 32.75 -18.45 -11.03
N SER A 318 33.53 -19.53 -11.01
CA SER A 318 34.04 -20.28 -12.19
C SER A 318 32.98 -20.81 -13.17
N GLY A 319 31.67 -20.73 -12.86
CA GLY A 319 30.58 -21.11 -13.76
C GLY A 319 29.66 -19.99 -14.25
N VAL A 320 29.84 -18.76 -13.74
CA VAL A 320 28.95 -17.62 -14.00
C VAL A 320 29.71 -16.42 -14.59
N GLY A 321 31.01 -16.31 -14.30
CA GLY A 321 31.86 -15.20 -14.76
C GLY A 321 31.77 -13.93 -13.90
N SER A 322 30.84 -13.88 -12.94
CA SER A 322 30.73 -12.84 -11.92
C SER A 322 31.81 -12.99 -10.84
N GLN A 323 32.17 -11.88 -10.18
CA GLN A 323 33.03 -11.89 -8.99
C GLN A 323 32.24 -11.61 -7.72
N ILE A 324 32.69 -12.13 -6.59
CA ILE A 324 32.04 -11.94 -5.29
C ILE A 324 33.05 -11.58 -4.21
N MET A 325 32.63 -10.76 -3.25
CA MET A 325 33.45 -10.29 -2.14
C MET A 325 32.59 -10.13 -0.90
N VAL A 326 33.14 -10.51 0.25
CA VAL A 326 32.62 -10.08 1.55
C VAL A 326 33.39 -8.82 1.94
N SER A 327 32.73 -7.66 2.01
CA SER A 327 33.42 -6.41 2.39
C SER A 327 33.41 -6.17 3.89
N ASP A 328 32.33 -6.56 4.58
CA ASP A 328 32.12 -6.28 5.99
C ASP A 328 31.59 -7.51 6.72
N TYR A 329 31.90 -7.61 8.01
CA TYR A 329 31.41 -8.66 8.90
C TYR A 329 31.06 -8.08 10.26
N PHE A 330 29.80 -8.26 10.68
CA PHE A 330 29.30 -7.87 12.00
C PHE A 330 28.95 -9.11 12.81
N PRO A 331 29.70 -9.43 13.89
CA PRO A 331 29.36 -10.55 14.77
C PRO A 331 28.03 -10.36 15.50
N ALA A 332 27.63 -9.12 15.81
CA ALA A 332 26.31 -8.80 16.35
C ALA A 332 25.64 -7.70 15.52
N PHE A 333 25.05 -8.10 14.40
CA PHE A 333 24.33 -7.22 13.51
C PHE A 333 23.02 -6.74 14.12
N ASP A 334 22.80 -5.42 14.08
CA ASP A 334 21.52 -4.78 14.37
C ASP A 334 21.33 -3.55 13.46
N PHE A 335 20.13 -2.97 13.47
CA PHE A 335 19.87 -1.68 12.85
C PHE A 335 19.70 -0.61 13.92
N LYS A 336 20.53 0.42 13.87
CA LYS A 336 20.26 1.67 14.57
C LYS A 336 19.14 2.38 13.84
N GLN A 337 18.01 2.56 14.53
CA GLN A 337 16.86 3.26 13.99
C GLN A 337 16.85 4.72 14.46
N GLU A 338 16.68 5.65 13.53
CA GLU A 338 16.59 7.07 13.83
C GLU A 338 15.50 7.72 12.98
N VAL A 339 14.62 8.48 13.63
CA VAL A 339 13.61 9.29 12.92
C VAL A 339 14.22 10.64 12.60
N VAL A 340 14.33 10.93 11.30
CA VAL A 340 14.93 12.19 10.81
C VAL A 340 13.92 13.00 10.02
N LYS A 341 14.16 14.31 9.95
CA LYS A 341 13.40 15.22 9.09
C LYS A 341 13.92 15.14 7.65
N LYS A 342 13.03 14.80 6.72
CA LYS A 342 13.30 14.74 5.28
C LYS A 342 13.10 16.09 4.60
N SER A 343 12.04 16.82 4.96
CA SER A 343 11.74 18.14 4.40
C SER A 343 10.93 19.02 5.37
N ASP A 344 10.72 20.28 4.99
CA ASP A 344 9.81 21.21 5.68
C ASP A 344 8.35 21.11 5.17
N GLU A 345 8.13 20.41 4.06
CA GLU A 345 6.80 20.20 3.49
C GLU A 345 6.05 19.11 4.27
N ILE A 346 4.72 19.09 4.16
CA ILE A 346 3.92 18.03 4.78
C ILE A 346 3.98 16.80 3.89
N GLY A 347 4.67 15.76 4.36
CA GLY A 347 4.83 14.48 3.67
C GLY A 347 4.27 13.34 4.52
N VAL A 348 5.16 12.56 5.12
CA VAL A 348 4.80 11.56 6.15
C VAL A 348 5.09 12.14 7.53
N PRO A 349 4.16 12.89 8.14
CA PRO A 349 4.45 13.47 9.44
C PRO A 349 4.59 12.40 10.51
N ALA A 350 5.45 12.68 11.49
CA ALA A 350 5.62 11.87 12.68
C ALA A 350 5.58 12.73 13.94
N ILE A 351 5.03 12.18 15.02
CA ILE A 351 4.99 12.81 16.34
C ILE A 351 5.73 11.94 17.35
N PHE A 352 6.57 12.55 18.18
CA PHE A 352 7.18 11.86 19.30
C PHE A 352 6.27 11.99 20.51
N VAL A 353 5.70 10.89 20.99
CA VAL A 353 4.73 10.89 22.08
C VAL A 353 5.34 10.31 23.35
N GLU A 354 5.15 10.98 24.49
CA GLU A 354 5.39 10.42 25.82
C GLU A 354 4.02 10.08 26.45
N VAL A 355 3.86 8.84 26.87
CA VAL A 355 2.68 8.34 27.58
C VAL A 355 3.08 8.10 29.04
N GLU A 356 2.26 8.61 29.96
CA GLU A 356 2.33 8.30 31.38
C GLU A 356 1.07 7.51 31.76
N GLY A 357 1.25 6.29 32.26
CA GLY A 357 0.17 5.37 32.59
C GLY A 357 0.46 4.54 33.85
N PRO A 358 -0.39 3.53 34.14
CA PRO A 358 -0.23 2.65 35.30
C PRO A 358 1.13 1.93 35.35
N SER A 359 1.65 1.56 34.18
CA SER A 359 2.95 0.87 34.04
C SER A 359 4.15 1.82 33.90
N GLY A 360 4.02 3.09 34.29
CA GLY A 360 5.12 4.07 34.28
C GLY A 360 5.07 5.04 33.10
N LYS A 361 6.24 5.34 32.54
CA LYS A 361 6.39 6.19 31.35
C LYS A 361 6.87 5.34 30.18
N ALA A 362 6.39 5.65 29.00
CA ALA A 362 6.93 5.14 27.74
C ALA A 362 6.85 6.26 26.69
N ASP A 363 7.77 6.23 25.73
CA ASP A 363 7.76 7.15 24.61
C ASP A 363 8.04 6.40 23.31
N ASP A 364 7.51 6.94 22.21
CA ASP A 364 7.72 6.38 20.87
C ASP A 364 7.38 7.40 19.78
N TRP A 365 7.87 7.16 18.57
CA TRP A 365 7.47 7.89 17.37
C TRP A 365 6.23 7.26 16.74
N LEU A 366 5.21 8.08 16.49
CA LEU A 366 4.03 7.68 15.71
C LEU A 366 4.08 8.33 14.33
N PHE A 367 4.22 7.51 13.30
CA PHE A 367 4.12 7.95 11.90
C PHE A 367 2.67 7.95 11.43
N SER A 368 2.30 8.94 10.61
CA SER A 368 0.93 9.09 10.12
C SER A 368 0.48 7.99 9.15
N ASN A 369 1.42 7.22 8.60
CA ASN A 369 1.20 6.13 7.67
C ASN A 369 1.37 4.74 8.31
N ASN A 370 1.51 4.68 9.64
CA ASN A 370 1.66 3.41 10.32
C ASN A 370 0.37 2.59 10.20
N GLN A 371 0.48 1.33 9.75
CA GLN A 371 -0.68 0.45 9.53
C GLN A 371 -1.22 -0.12 10.85
N TYR A 372 -0.42 -0.12 11.90
CA TYR A 372 -0.75 -0.70 13.18
C TYR A 372 -0.76 0.34 14.29
N ALA A 373 -1.64 0.15 15.26
CA ALA A 373 -1.65 0.99 16.44
C ALA A 373 -0.44 0.71 17.32
N THR A 374 0.12 1.76 17.91
CA THR A 374 1.20 1.64 18.89
C THR A 374 0.59 1.41 20.27
N TRP A 375 0.85 0.23 20.83
CA TRP A 375 0.32 -0.16 22.14
C TRP A 375 1.25 0.31 23.25
N TYR A 376 0.66 0.92 24.27
CA TYR A 376 1.33 1.22 25.51
C TYR A 376 1.71 -0.07 26.26
N THR A 377 2.66 0.02 27.18
CA THR A 377 3.33 -1.12 27.84
C THR A 377 2.39 -2.08 28.59
N ASP A 378 1.21 -1.62 29.02
CA ASP A 378 0.18 -2.45 29.66
C ASP A 378 -0.81 -3.11 28.69
N ASN A 379 -0.67 -2.88 27.39
CA ASN A 379 -1.55 -3.39 26.33
C ASN A 379 -3.04 -3.01 26.51
N ASN A 380 -3.31 -1.88 27.18
CA ASN A 380 -4.65 -1.36 27.41
C ASN A 380 -4.89 0.01 26.73
N LEU A 381 -3.86 0.82 26.49
CA LEU A 381 -3.93 2.00 25.63
C LEU A 381 -3.27 1.73 24.28
N ALA A 382 -3.92 2.12 23.20
CA ALA A 382 -3.36 2.19 21.85
C ALA A 382 -3.44 3.62 21.31
N LEU A 383 -2.41 4.05 20.59
CA LEU A 383 -2.34 5.33 19.90
C LEU A 383 -2.17 5.12 18.40
N VAL A 384 -2.88 5.93 17.61
CA VAL A 384 -2.79 5.98 16.15
C VAL A 384 -2.68 7.44 15.74
N TYR A 385 -1.65 7.78 14.97
CA TYR A 385 -1.56 9.07 14.30
C TYR A 385 -1.97 8.84 12.85
N GLU A 386 -3.04 9.48 12.38
CA GLU A 386 -3.62 9.18 11.07
C GLU A 386 -4.09 10.44 10.34
N SER A 387 -4.15 10.35 9.01
CA SER A 387 -4.78 11.37 8.18
C SER A 387 -6.30 11.33 8.34
N THR A 388 -6.92 12.50 8.43
CA THR A 388 -8.39 12.69 8.44
C THR A 388 -8.98 12.74 7.03
N GLY A 389 -8.15 12.51 6.00
CA GLY A 389 -8.52 12.52 4.59
C GLY A 389 -8.16 13.83 3.88
N ASP A 390 -7.97 13.72 2.57
CA ASP A 390 -7.76 14.87 1.69
C ASP A 390 -9.10 15.55 1.43
N SER A 391 -9.22 16.83 1.80
CA SER A 391 -10.34 17.64 1.37
C SER A 391 -9.95 18.41 0.13
N ILE A 392 -10.81 18.41 -0.88
CA ILE A 392 -10.55 19.14 -2.12
C ILE A 392 -10.83 20.61 -1.91
N LYS A 393 -9.84 21.44 -2.25
CA LYS A 393 -9.91 22.89 -2.15
C LYS A 393 -10.75 23.41 -3.30
N HIS A 394 -10.31 23.21 -4.53
CA HIS A 394 -11.05 23.50 -5.76
C HIS A 394 -10.59 22.59 -6.90
N PHE A 395 -11.43 22.46 -7.92
CA PHE A 395 -11.06 21.80 -9.17
C PHE A 395 -11.47 22.68 -10.35
N THR A 396 -10.72 22.64 -11.45
CA THR A 396 -11.01 23.38 -12.67
C THR A 396 -10.79 22.52 -13.90
N SER A 397 -11.50 22.82 -14.99
CA SER A 397 -11.41 22.07 -16.25
C SER A 397 -11.12 23.01 -17.40
N LYS A 398 -10.01 22.80 -18.09
CA LYS A 398 -9.65 23.52 -19.31
C LYS A 398 -10.36 22.87 -20.49
N LEU A 399 -11.42 23.53 -20.98
CA LEU A 399 -12.25 23.01 -22.05
C LEU A 399 -12.00 23.75 -23.35
N ARG A 400 -11.98 22.98 -24.45
CA ARG A 400 -12.10 23.51 -25.81
C ARG A 400 -13.38 23.02 -26.47
N ILE A 401 -14.04 23.91 -27.19
CA ILE A 401 -15.13 23.56 -28.09
C ILE A 401 -14.57 23.45 -29.50
N VAL A 402 -14.80 22.29 -30.10
CA VAL A 402 -14.43 21.99 -31.48
C VAL A 402 -15.69 21.88 -32.32
N ASP A 403 -15.79 22.70 -33.35
CA ASP A 403 -16.93 22.78 -34.25
C ASP A 403 -16.42 22.80 -35.69
N ASN A 404 -16.94 21.91 -36.54
CA ASN A 404 -16.43 21.67 -37.89
C ASN A 404 -14.90 21.48 -37.96
N GLY A 405 -14.33 20.81 -36.95
CA GLY A 405 -12.89 20.53 -36.88
C GLY A 405 -12.01 21.71 -36.42
N GLN A 406 -12.57 22.88 -36.14
CA GLN A 406 -11.84 24.05 -35.65
C GLN A 406 -12.14 24.32 -34.18
N THR A 407 -11.14 24.80 -33.44
CA THR A 407 -11.35 25.29 -32.07
C THR A 407 -12.05 26.65 -32.14
N VAL A 408 -13.25 26.74 -31.59
CA VAL A 408 -14.11 27.94 -31.65
C VAL A 408 -14.30 28.62 -30.30
N ALA A 409 -13.98 27.95 -29.20
CA ALA A 409 -13.94 28.52 -27.87
C ALA A 409 -12.99 27.73 -26.97
N GLU A 410 -12.33 28.42 -26.06
CA GLU A 410 -11.52 27.83 -25.00
C GLU A 410 -11.84 28.53 -23.68
N LYS A 411 -12.01 27.78 -22.60
CA LYS A 411 -12.21 28.35 -21.27
C LYS A 411 -11.82 27.35 -20.18
N THR A 412 -11.10 27.83 -19.17
CA THR A 412 -10.98 27.16 -17.89
C THR A 412 -12.24 27.41 -17.08
N ILE A 413 -13.09 26.39 -16.96
CA ILE A 413 -14.32 26.46 -16.16
C ILE A 413 -14.06 26.03 -14.71
N ARG A 414 -14.90 26.53 -13.81
CA ARG A 414 -14.97 26.11 -12.41
C ARG A 414 -16.44 26.08 -11.97
N VAL A 415 -16.72 25.60 -10.77
CA VAL A 415 -18.07 25.62 -10.20
C VAL A 415 -18.63 27.06 -10.27
N ASN A 416 -19.86 27.20 -10.80
CA ASN A 416 -20.55 28.47 -11.07
C ASN A 416 -19.97 29.38 -12.16
N ASP A 417 -18.91 28.98 -12.87
CA ASP A 417 -18.35 29.74 -14.00
C ASP A 417 -18.34 28.89 -15.29
N PRO A 418 -19.50 28.69 -15.94
CA PRO A 418 -19.65 27.76 -17.05
C PRO A 418 -19.11 28.30 -18.38
N LEU A 419 -18.88 27.39 -19.34
CA LEU A 419 -18.65 27.71 -20.76
C LEU A 419 -19.99 27.76 -21.47
N LYS A 420 -20.23 28.79 -22.29
CA LYS A 420 -21.46 28.93 -23.10
C LYS A 420 -21.14 28.87 -24.59
N TYR A 421 -21.84 28.03 -25.34
CA TYR A 421 -21.69 27.95 -26.79
C TYR A 421 -22.98 27.44 -27.47
N LYS A 422 -23.41 28.08 -28.57
CA LYS A 422 -24.64 27.73 -29.34
C LYS A 422 -25.90 27.50 -28.47
N GLY A 423 -26.06 28.30 -27.41
CA GLY A 423 -27.17 28.21 -26.45
C GLY A 423 -27.06 27.07 -25.43
N TYR A 424 -26.00 26.25 -25.49
CA TYR A 424 -25.64 25.30 -24.45
C TYR A 424 -24.78 25.99 -23.40
N VAL A 425 -24.98 25.58 -22.16
CA VAL A 425 -24.20 25.97 -20.99
C VAL A 425 -23.60 24.71 -20.39
N ILE A 426 -22.28 24.67 -20.32
CA ILE A 426 -21.48 23.55 -19.83
C ILE A 426 -20.99 23.93 -18.44
N TYR A 427 -21.59 23.31 -17.43
CA TYR A 427 -21.21 23.48 -16.04
C TYR A 427 -20.26 22.37 -15.62
N GLN A 428 -19.31 22.73 -14.77
CA GLN A 428 -18.56 21.73 -14.01
C GLN A 428 -19.45 21.20 -12.88
N SER A 429 -19.67 19.90 -12.82
CA SER A 429 -20.59 19.27 -11.86
C SER A 429 -19.94 18.26 -10.93
N SER A 430 -18.95 17.50 -11.39
CA SER A 430 -18.27 16.47 -10.59
C SER A 430 -16.87 16.19 -11.13
N TYR A 431 -16.13 15.30 -10.48
CA TYR A 431 -14.78 14.90 -10.82
C TYR A 431 -14.51 13.47 -10.34
N ASP A 432 -13.37 12.91 -10.72
CA ASP A 432 -12.86 11.64 -10.18
C ASP A 432 -12.09 11.86 -8.86
N PRO A 433 -12.59 11.40 -7.70
CA PRO A 433 -11.87 11.55 -6.43
C PRO A 433 -10.67 10.63 -6.27
N GLU A 434 -10.57 9.54 -7.05
CA GLU A 434 -9.49 8.55 -6.93
C GLU A 434 -8.39 8.81 -7.95
N ALA A 435 -8.73 8.88 -9.24
CA ALA A 435 -7.73 8.99 -10.31
C ALA A 435 -7.52 10.43 -10.82
N GLY A 436 -8.41 11.38 -10.46
CA GLY A 436 -8.32 12.78 -10.87
C GLY A 436 -8.31 13.01 -12.38
N ASN A 437 -8.74 12.06 -13.20
CA ASN A 437 -8.49 12.05 -14.65
C ASN A 437 -9.71 12.40 -15.52
N PHE A 438 -10.87 12.69 -14.91
CA PHE A 438 -12.05 13.14 -15.63
C PHE A 438 -12.74 14.33 -14.96
N SER A 439 -13.36 15.15 -15.81
CA SER A 439 -14.31 16.18 -15.42
C SER A 439 -15.73 15.72 -15.73
N GLY A 440 -16.60 15.73 -14.72
CA GLY A 440 -18.02 15.56 -14.89
C GLY A 440 -18.65 16.88 -15.28
N LEU A 441 -19.20 16.93 -16.49
CA LEU A 441 -19.81 18.12 -17.08
C LEU A 441 -21.33 17.98 -17.11
N GLN A 442 -22.05 18.98 -16.62
CA GLN A 442 -23.49 19.11 -16.82
C GLN A 442 -23.78 20.03 -18.00
N ILE A 443 -24.49 19.50 -18.98
CA ILE A 443 -24.88 20.19 -20.19
C ILE A 443 -26.33 20.64 -20.07
N VAL A 444 -26.58 21.93 -20.25
CA VAL A 444 -27.93 22.53 -20.19
C VAL A 444 -28.16 23.43 -21.40
N LYS A 445 -29.31 23.30 -22.05
CA LYS A 445 -29.80 24.28 -23.02
C LYS A 445 -31.26 24.59 -22.70
N ASP A 446 -31.54 25.86 -22.42
CA ASP A 446 -32.88 26.33 -22.04
C ASP A 446 -33.27 27.55 -22.87
N PRO A 447 -34.00 27.36 -23.98
CA PRO A 447 -34.44 28.47 -24.83
C PRO A 447 -35.58 29.30 -24.20
N GLY A 448 -36.15 28.85 -23.07
CA GLY A 448 -37.19 29.58 -22.35
C GLY A 448 -36.65 30.76 -21.52
N ILE A 449 -35.36 30.73 -21.16
CA ILE A 449 -34.73 31.74 -20.31
C ILE A 449 -34.90 33.17 -20.85
N PRO A 450 -34.57 33.47 -22.13
CA PRO A 450 -34.78 34.82 -22.68
C PRO A 450 -36.24 35.29 -22.63
N VAL A 451 -37.19 34.38 -22.83
CA VAL A 451 -38.63 34.68 -22.80
C VAL A 451 -39.08 35.04 -21.38
N VAL A 452 -38.60 34.30 -20.38
CA VAL A 452 -38.88 34.58 -18.96
C VAL A 452 -38.31 35.95 -18.58
N TYR A 453 -37.05 36.23 -18.90
CA TYR A 453 -36.43 37.51 -18.58
C TYR A 453 -37.06 38.69 -19.32
N SER A 454 -37.51 38.50 -20.57
CA SER A 454 -38.25 39.53 -21.31
C SER A 454 -39.57 39.89 -20.62
N GLY A 455 -40.27 38.89 -20.06
CA GLY A 455 -41.46 39.11 -19.25
C GLY A 455 -41.17 39.91 -17.97
N PHE A 456 -40.10 39.57 -17.25
CA PHE A 456 -39.65 40.36 -16.09
C PHE A 456 -39.26 41.79 -16.47
N GLY A 457 -38.54 41.98 -17.58
CA GLY A 457 -38.20 43.30 -18.09
C GLY A 457 -39.42 44.15 -18.43
N ALA A 458 -40.43 43.56 -19.07
CA ALA A 458 -41.70 44.22 -19.35
C ALA A 458 -42.46 44.60 -18.07
N LEU A 459 -42.43 43.74 -17.03
CA LEU A 459 -43.01 44.06 -15.72
C LEU A 459 -42.29 45.24 -15.05
N CYS A 460 -40.96 45.22 -15.01
CA CYS A 460 -40.17 46.34 -14.47
C CYS A 460 -40.44 47.64 -15.24
N PHE A 461 -40.49 47.58 -16.57
CA PHE A 461 -40.84 48.72 -17.41
C PHE A 461 -42.25 49.23 -17.14
N GLY A 462 -43.24 48.35 -16.97
CA GLY A 462 -44.60 48.73 -16.63
C GLY A 462 -44.69 49.49 -15.30
N VAL A 463 -43.95 49.05 -14.28
CA VAL A 463 -43.85 49.77 -13.00
C VAL A 463 -43.22 51.15 -13.20
N ILE A 464 -42.08 51.23 -13.90
CA ILE A 464 -41.42 52.52 -14.20
C ILE A 464 -42.37 53.45 -14.97
N PHE A 465 -43.09 52.90 -15.95
CA PHE A 465 -44.02 53.66 -16.76
C PHE A 465 -45.18 54.24 -15.95
N ILE A 466 -45.80 53.42 -15.09
CA ILE A 466 -46.94 53.85 -14.25
C ILE A 466 -46.53 54.94 -13.26
N PHE A 467 -45.39 54.78 -12.58
CA PHE A 467 -45.00 55.67 -11.48
C PHE A 467 -44.19 56.88 -11.91
N TYR A 468 -43.47 56.82 -13.04
CA TYR A 468 -42.56 57.90 -13.43
C TYR A 468 -42.92 58.52 -14.78
N VAL A 469 -43.20 57.71 -15.81
CA VAL A 469 -43.46 58.21 -17.17
C VAL A 469 -44.87 58.80 -17.30
N LYS A 470 -45.90 58.08 -16.85
CA LYS A 470 -47.30 58.51 -16.94
C LYS A 470 -47.60 59.81 -16.17
N PRO A 471 -47.08 60.02 -14.94
CA PRO A 471 -47.27 61.28 -14.23
C PRO A 471 -46.51 62.45 -14.88
N PHE A 472 -45.31 62.20 -15.42
CA PHE A 472 -44.54 63.21 -16.16
C PHE A 472 -45.26 63.66 -17.44
N LEU A 473 -45.79 62.72 -18.23
CA LEU A 473 -46.58 63.02 -19.42
C LEU A 473 -47.85 63.80 -19.08
N ARG A 474 -48.57 63.42 -18.01
CA ARG A 474 -49.74 64.17 -17.52
C ARG A 474 -49.42 65.62 -17.14
N LYS A 475 -48.27 65.87 -16.49
CA LYS A 475 -47.83 67.23 -16.17
C LYS A 475 -47.54 68.06 -17.43
N LYS A 476 -46.98 67.43 -18.47
CA LYS A 476 -46.65 68.10 -19.73
C LYS A 476 -47.91 68.50 -20.51
N THR A 477 -48.87 67.58 -20.65
CA THR A 477 -50.16 67.86 -21.32
C THR A 477 -50.99 68.91 -20.60
N LYS A 478 -50.94 68.96 -19.26
CA LYS A 478 -51.64 70.00 -18.50
C LYS A 478 -51.04 71.40 -18.74
N LYS A 479 -49.72 71.47 -18.95
CA LYS A 479 -49.00 72.71 -19.24
C LYS A 479 -49.26 73.22 -20.67
N GLU A 480 -49.44 72.34 -21.64
CA GLU A 480 -49.82 72.66 -23.03
C GLU A 480 -51.31 73.06 -23.19
N MET A 481 -52.16 72.80 -22.19
CA MET A 481 -53.56 73.25 -22.15
C MET A 481 -53.76 74.56 -21.38
N GLU A 482 -52.73 75.03 -20.68
CA GLU A 482 -52.73 76.28 -19.89
C GLU A 482 -51.95 77.42 -20.59
N GLU A 483 -51.28 77.13 -21.72
CA GLU A 483 -50.79 78.10 -22.74
C GLU A 483 -51.80 78.20 -23.89
#